data_AF-A0A4P5YL39-F1
#
_entry.id   AF-A0A4P5YL39-F1
#
_cell.length_a   1.000
_cell.length_b   1.000
_cell.length_c   1.000
_cell.angle_alpha   90.00
_cell.angle_beta   90.00
_cell.angle_gamma   90.00
#
_symmetry.space_group_name_H-M   'P 1'
#
loop_
_entity.id
_entity.type
_entity.pdbx_description
1 polymer ?
#
loop_
_entity_poly.entity_id
_entity_poly.type
_entity_poly.pdbx_seq_one_letter_code
_entity_poly.pdbx_strand_id
1 'polypeptide(L)'
;MSTSKDLSASAPRSRSLVDPATGAHVEIVYALPSELMAGQPAAAEDGLSLADLWKRIYALKFLVIGVTLVCAALGVSVALILPNSYTAQVTALPPDSGGGGGIGASLGQYSDLASMAGISLPGGGGSAEEILAILGSRTLADVLVDEFKLKDYYQKNAQDPKRDDLIRAFLKDFSSKQDKKTTLITFQYTHESPQIVADLANRASVLLQDIFNRIHQGTSRRELAFLEGRLSMAEKDLLAAQEKLAAFQLEHRTFQLEDQAKATVEAIGQLQGQLIGQQVELRALLASKASPDNPEITLLKERIEGLAKAIDKLIGVSVPGGAAAGGGVLVGLGDLPELAVRYVGLYREVKKNEALVTTLTAQAESSRIAVVRENEAIIIIDRAQVPDQKSGPKRALISIAATLLGVILGIGLALVIRGNQRRLSPGDRLT
;
A
#
# COMPACT_ATOMS: atom_id res chain seq x y z
N MET A 1 19.21 -12.35 -70.08
CA MET A 1 20.35 -13.12 -69.54
C MET A 1 19.84 -14.54 -69.38
N SER A 2 19.98 -15.35 -70.44
CA SER A 2 21.10 -16.30 -70.63
C SER A 2 20.99 -17.42 -69.59
N THR A 3 20.93 -18.70 -69.90
CA THR A 3 21.25 -19.50 -71.10
C THR A 3 21.04 -20.93 -70.63
N SER A 4 20.70 -21.85 -71.54
CA SER A 4 20.96 -23.30 -71.49
C SER A 4 19.69 -24.10 -71.80
N LYS A 5 19.64 -25.03 -72.73
CA LYS A 5 20.56 -25.47 -73.80
C LYS A 5 19.73 -26.53 -74.52
N ASP A 6 19.75 -26.52 -75.85
CA ASP A 6 19.17 -27.53 -76.71
C ASP A 6 19.53 -28.95 -76.25
N LEU A 7 18.61 -29.90 -76.36
CA LEU A 7 18.97 -31.23 -76.84
C LEU A 7 17.83 -31.78 -77.70
N SER A 8 18.11 -31.73 -78.99
CA SER A 8 17.34 -32.24 -80.11
C SER A 8 17.11 -33.75 -80.01
N ALA A 9 16.04 -34.17 -80.69
CA ALA A 9 15.70 -35.56 -80.99
C ALA A 9 16.91 -36.33 -81.56
N SER A 10 17.39 -37.31 -80.80
CA SER A 10 18.36 -38.30 -81.26
C SER A 10 17.62 -39.58 -81.62
N ALA A 11 17.54 -39.89 -82.92
CA ALA A 11 17.04 -41.16 -83.45
C ALA A 11 17.79 -42.38 -82.85
N PRO A 12 17.13 -43.54 -82.68
CA PRO A 12 17.79 -44.72 -82.12
C PRO A 12 18.83 -45.29 -83.09
N ARG A 13 20.04 -45.55 -82.58
CA ARG A 13 21.12 -46.26 -83.29
C ARG A 13 20.77 -47.75 -83.38
N SER A 14 20.70 -48.32 -84.59
CA SER A 14 20.59 -49.78 -84.80
C SER A 14 21.98 -50.42 -84.89
N ARG A 15 22.10 -51.68 -84.43
CA ARG A 15 23.32 -52.50 -84.57
C ARG A 15 22.88 -53.84 -85.16
N SER A 16 23.33 -54.15 -86.38
CA SER A 16 23.00 -55.40 -87.07
C SER A 16 23.96 -56.52 -86.64
N LEU A 17 23.40 -57.71 -86.40
CA LEU A 17 24.15 -58.94 -86.18
C LEU A 17 23.78 -59.92 -87.30
N VAL A 18 24.77 -60.59 -87.87
CA VAL A 18 24.61 -61.58 -88.95
C VAL A 18 24.80 -62.97 -88.35
N ASP A 19 23.83 -63.85 -88.55
CA ASP A 19 23.89 -65.24 -88.09
C ASP A 19 24.76 -66.09 -89.05
N PRO A 20 25.89 -66.67 -88.59
CA PRO A 20 26.86 -67.33 -89.46
C PRO A 20 26.42 -68.69 -90.04
N ALA A 21 25.25 -69.23 -89.66
CA ALA A 21 24.76 -70.50 -90.20
C ALA A 21 23.65 -70.37 -91.26
N THR A 22 23.00 -69.21 -91.37
CA THR A 22 21.84 -69.02 -92.30
C THR A 22 21.87 -67.70 -93.09
N GLY A 23 22.86 -66.83 -92.87
CA GLY A 23 23.07 -65.61 -93.67
C GLY A 23 21.98 -64.55 -93.54
N ALA A 24 21.06 -64.70 -92.59
CA ALA A 24 20.00 -63.73 -92.33
C ALA A 24 20.53 -62.53 -91.53
N HIS A 25 20.19 -61.32 -91.99
CA HIS A 25 20.47 -60.08 -91.27
C HIS A 25 19.33 -59.78 -90.29
N VAL A 26 19.63 -59.72 -88.98
CA VAL A 26 18.67 -59.29 -87.96
C VAL A 26 19.04 -57.88 -87.51
N GLU A 27 18.15 -56.92 -87.76
CA GLU A 27 18.28 -55.54 -87.28
C GLU A 27 17.51 -55.39 -85.96
N ILE A 28 18.22 -55.20 -84.86
CA ILE A 28 17.62 -54.97 -83.54
C ILE A 28 17.46 -53.47 -83.35
N VAL A 29 16.22 -52.99 -83.49
CA VAL A 29 15.83 -51.61 -83.20
C VAL A 29 15.43 -51.51 -81.72
N TYR A 30 16.22 -50.82 -80.91
CA TYR A 30 15.84 -50.52 -79.52
C TYR A 30 14.76 -49.41 -79.51
N ALA A 31 13.49 -49.81 -79.41
CA ALA A 31 12.43 -48.92 -78.99
C ALA A 31 12.41 -48.89 -77.45
N LEU A 32 12.81 -47.77 -76.84
CA LEU A 32 12.60 -47.53 -75.42
C LEU A 32 11.09 -47.51 -75.15
N PRO A 33 10.55 -48.33 -74.23
CA PRO A 33 9.15 -48.25 -73.85
C PRO A 33 8.87 -46.88 -73.23
N SER A 34 7.77 -46.26 -73.65
CA SER A 34 7.24 -44.97 -73.20
C SER A 34 6.90 -44.90 -71.70
N GLU A 35 7.13 -45.97 -70.94
CA GLU A 35 6.78 -46.08 -69.52
C GLU A 35 7.76 -45.38 -68.57
N LEU A 36 8.92 -44.92 -69.04
CA LEU A 36 9.88 -44.15 -68.22
C LEU A 36 9.67 -42.62 -68.25
N MET A 37 8.63 -42.13 -68.93
CA MET A 37 8.23 -40.70 -68.99
C MET A 37 6.89 -40.43 -68.27
N ALA A 38 6.35 -41.40 -67.53
CA ALA A 38 5.27 -41.14 -66.60
C ALA A 38 5.89 -40.60 -65.30
N GLY A 39 5.77 -39.28 -65.10
CA GLY A 39 6.21 -38.61 -63.88
C GLY A 39 5.70 -39.36 -62.65
N GLN A 40 6.60 -39.57 -61.68
CA GLN A 40 6.21 -39.87 -60.31
C GLN A 40 5.07 -38.91 -59.94
N PRO A 41 3.89 -39.41 -59.50
CA PRO A 41 2.96 -38.51 -58.84
C PRO A 41 3.73 -37.93 -57.66
N ALA A 42 3.91 -36.61 -57.68
CA ALA A 42 4.41 -35.88 -56.53
C ALA A 42 3.66 -36.43 -55.33
N ALA A 43 4.40 -37.04 -54.39
CA ALA A 43 3.86 -37.46 -53.12
C ALA A 43 3.11 -36.23 -52.60
N ALA A 44 1.78 -36.30 -52.62
CA ALA A 44 0.97 -35.27 -52.01
C ALA A 44 1.53 -35.16 -50.61
N GLU A 45 2.08 -33.99 -50.26
CA GLU A 45 2.27 -33.70 -48.86
C GLU A 45 0.91 -33.93 -48.24
N ASP A 46 0.80 -34.99 -47.43
CA ASP A 46 -0.38 -35.36 -46.65
C ASP A 46 -0.61 -34.27 -45.59
N GLY A 47 -0.87 -33.05 -46.05
CA GLY A 47 -1.41 -31.98 -45.24
C GLY A 47 -2.77 -32.46 -44.78
N LEU A 48 -2.95 -32.54 -43.46
CA LEU A 48 -4.22 -32.88 -42.83
C LEU A 48 -5.33 -31.94 -43.34
N SER A 49 -6.06 -32.36 -44.38
CA SER A 49 -7.19 -31.59 -44.91
C SER A 49 -8.29 -31.50 -43.84
N LEU A 50 -8.83 -30.29 -43.62
CA LEU A 50 -9.93 -30.06 -42.67
C LEU A 50 -11.14 -30.96 -42.97
N ALA A 51 -11.38 -31.28 -44.24
CA ALA A 51 -12.47 -32.16 -44.67
C ALA A 51 -12.27 -33.61 -44.19
N ASP A 52 -11.02 -34.09 -44.15
CA ASP A 52 -10.70 -35.43 -43.66
C ASP A 52 -10.80 -35.53 -42.15
N LEU A 53 -10.43 -34.47 -41.43
CA LEU A 53 -10.66 -34.36 -39.99
C LEU A 53 -12.16 -34.41 -39.67
N TRP A 54 -12.99 -33.71 -40.45
CA TRP A 54 -14.43 -33.69 -40.26
C TRP A 54 -15.06 -35.07 -40.47
N LYS A 55 -14.70 -35.78 -41.54
CA LYS A 55 -15.16 -37.16 -41.80
C LYS A 55 -14.72 -38.13 -40.70
N ARG A 56 -13.49 -37.98 -40.18
CA ARG A 56 -12.98 -38.81 -39.07
C ARG A 56 -13.77 -38.60 -37.78
N ILE A 57 -14.10 -37.35 -37.45
CA ILE A 57 -14.91 -37.02 -36.27
C ILE A 57 -16.34 -37.55 -36.44
N TYR A 58 -16.92 -37.40 -37.64
CA TYR A 58 -18.30 -37.84 -37.90
C TYR A 58 -18.48 -39.36 -37.81
N ALA A 59 -17.46 -40.14 -38.21
CA ALA A 59 -17.47 -41.60 -38.11
C ALA A 59 -17.49 -42.11 -36.65
N LEU A 60 -16.93 -41.34 -35.71
CA LEU A 60 -16.90 -41.66 -34.28
C LEU A 60 -17.80 -40.72 -33.46
N LYS A 61 -18.83 -40.13 -34.07
CA LYS A 61 -19.74 -39.18 -33.40
C LYS A 61 -20.32 -39.73 -32.09
N PHE A 62 -20.64 -41.02 -32.01
CA PHE A 62 -21.15 -41.66 -30.80
C PHE A 62 -20.10 -41.75 -29.67
N LEU A 63 -18.82 -41.91 -30.01
CA LEU A 63 -17.74 -41.89 -29.02
C LEU A 63 -17.52 -40.48 -28.49
N VAL A 64 -17.50 -39.48 -29.37
CA VAL A 64 -17.37 -38.07 -28.97
C VAL A 64 -18.55 -37.65 -28.09
N ILE A 65 -19.78 -38.01 -28.47
CA ILE A 65 -21.00 -37.75 -27.68
C ILE A 65 -20.97 -38.50 -26.33
N GLY A 66 -20.50 -39.75 -26.30
CA GLY A 66 -20.37 -40.52 -25.06
C GLY A 66 -19.38 -39.87 -24.08
N VAL A 67 -18.18 -39.51 -24.56
CA VAL A 67 -17.16 -38.87 -23.73
C VAL A 67 -17.60 -37.49 -23.23
N THR A 68 -18.22 -36.68 -24.09
CA THR A 68 -18.74 -35.36 -23.70
C THR A 68 -19.83 -35.48 -22.64
N LEU A 69 -20.74 -36.44 -22.78
CA LEU A 69 -21.82 -36.67 -21.83
C LEU A 69 -21.29 -37.12 -20.46
N VAL A 70 -20.28 -37.99 -20.44
CA VAL A 70 -19.61 -38.41 -19.19
C VAL A 70 -18.90 -37.22 -18.53
N CYS A 71 -18.13 -36.42 -19.28
CA CYS A 71 -17.49 -35.22 -18.75
C CYS A 71 -18.51 -34.17 -18.26
N ALA A 72 -19.63 -34.01 -18.97
CA ALA A 72 -20.71 -33.11 -18.57
C ALA A 72 -21.37 -33.59 -17.26
N ALA A 73 -21.68 -34.88 -17.16
CA ALA A 73 -22.27 -35.48 -15.96
C ALA A 73 -21.33 -35.35 -14.75
N LEU A 74 -20.04 -35.59 -14.93
CA LEU A 74 -19.02 -35.37 -13.90
C LEU A 74 -18.93 -33.89 -13.50
N GLY A 75 -18.91 -32.97 -14.47
CA GLY A 75 -18.86 -31.53 -14.22
C GLY A 75 -20.06 -31.03 -13.43
N VAL A 76 -21.26 -31.48 -13.77
CA VAL A 76 -22.49 -31.16 -13.03
C VAL A 76 -22.44 -31.77 -11.63
N SER A 77 -21.99 -33.01 -11.49
CA SER A 77 -21.87 -33.69 -10.19
C SER A 77 -20.94 -32.92 -9.26
N VAL A 78 -19.74 -32.54 -9.74
CA VAL A 78 -18.79 -31.71 -8.98
C VAL A 78 -19.41 -30.35 -8.62
N ALA A 79 -20.07 -29.69 -9.58
CA ALA A 79 -20.69 -28.38 -9.33
C ALA A 79 -21.82 -28.42 -8.27
N LEU A 80 -22.48 -29.56 -8.09
CA LEU A 80 -23.51 -29.75 -7.07
C LEU A 80 -22.92 -30.10 -5.69
N ILE A 81 -21.75 -30.74 -5.64
CA ILE A 81 -21.04 -31.09 -4.40
C ILE A 81 -20.42 -29.85 -3.74
N LEU A 82 -19.99 -28.84 -4.51
CA LEU A 82 -19.41 -27.64 -3.93
C LEU A 82 -20.47 -26.82 -3.14
N PRO A 83 -20.18 -26.46 -1.87
CA PRO A 83 -21.09 -25.66 -1.06
C PRO A 83 -21.29 -24.28 -1.67
N ASN A 84 -22.48 -23.72 -1.44
CA ASN A 84 -22.76 -22.34 -1.82
C ASN A 84 -21.99 -21.41 -0.88
N SER A 85 -21.33 -20.41 -1.43
CA SER A 85 -20.66 -19.36 -0.66
C SER A 85 -21.33 -18.01 -0.89
N TYR A 86 -21.38 -17.23 0.18
CA TYR A 86 -21.97 -15.90 0.24
C TYR A 86 -20.90 -14.91 0.65
N THR A 87 -20.89 -13.74 0.02
CA THR A 87 -19.94 -12.67 0.30
C THR A 87 -20.70 -11.40 0.67
N ALA A 88 -20.27 -10.74 1.75
CA ALA A 88 -20.75 -9.43 2.15
C ALA A 88 -19.55 -8.48 2.27
N GLN A 89 -19.78 -7.22 1.96
CA GLN A 89 -18.74 -6.20 1.89
C GLN A 89 -19.14 -4.97 2.70
N VAL A 90 -18.13 -4.32 3.28
CA VAL A 90 -18.24 -2.99 3.92
C VAL A 90 -17.33 -2.05 3.16
N THR A 91 -17.81 -0.83 2.94
CA THR A 91 -17.02 0.24 2.33
C THR A 91 -16.81 1.34 3.35
N ALA A 92 -15.54 1.68 3.57
CA ALA A 92 -15.09 2.67 4.53
C ALA A 92 -14.25 3.74 3.83
N LEU A 93 -14.40 4.98 4.30
CA LEU A 93 -13.58 6.12 3.94
C LEU A 93 -12.52 6.32 5.03
N PRO A 94 -11.23 6.22 4.69
CA PRO A 94 -10.15 6.62 5.59
C PRO A 94 -10.31 8.09 5.98
N PRO A 95 -9.90 8.49 7.21
CA PRO A 95 -9.80 9.91 7.53
C PRO A 95 -8.77 10.56 6.61
N ASP A 96 -9.01 11.82 6.23
CA ASP A 96 -8.14 12.59 5.34
C ASP A 96 -6.74 12.73 5.97
N SER A 97 -5.79 11.90 5.55
CA SER A 97 -4.37 12.08 5.89
C SER A 97 -3.75 13.31 5.18
N GLY A 98 -4.56 14.04 4.39
CA GLY A 98 -4.18 15.22 3.61
C GLY A 98 -4.62 16.56 4.22
N GLY A 99 -5.11 16.58 5.45
CA GLY A 99 -5.61 17.78 6.14
C GLY A 99 -4.65 18.38 7.17
N GLY A 100 -3.33 18.21 7.01
CA GLY A 100 -2.31 18.78 7.90
C GLY A 100 -2.25 20.31 7.81
N GLY A 101 -3.21 20.99 8.45
CA GLY A 101 -3.15 22.41 8.76
C GLY A 101 -2.03 22.69 9.76
N GLY A 102 -0.79 22.72 9.27
CA GLY A 102 0.42 23.01 10.04
C GLY A 102 1.64 22.33 9.44
N ILE A 103 2.58 23.12 8.89
CA ILE A 103 3.97 22.79 8.45
C ILE A 103 4.13 21.67 7.37
N GLY A 104 3.31 20.61 7.36
CA GLY A 104 3.29 19.56 6.33
C GLY A 104 2.87 20.06 4.95
N ALA A 105 1.98 21.06 4.88
CA ALA A 105 1.55 21.70 3.62
C ALA A 105 2.69 22.49 2.93
N SER A 106 3.69 22.96 3.68
CA SER A 106 4.90 23.58 3.10
C SER A 106 5.91 22.54 2.60
N LEU A 107 5.94 21.33 3.17
CA LEU A 107 6.79 20.25 2.68
C LEU A 107 6.22 19.55 1.44
N GLY A 108 4.89 19.53 1.27
CA GLY A 108 4.24 18.99 0.08
C GLY A 108 4.68 19.67 -1.23
N GLN A 109 5.06 20.95 -1.18
CA GLN A 109 5.59 21.69 -2.34
C GLN A 109 6.99 21.25 -2.77
N TYR A 110 7.75 20.61 -1.87
CA TYR A 110 9.07 20.05 -2.19
C TYR A 110 9.00 18.58 -2.61
N SER A 111 7.84 17.91 -2.43
CA SER A 111 7.59 16.55 -2.91
C SER A 111 7.69 16.47 -4.45
N ASP A 112 7.17 17.47 -5.15
CA ASP A 112 7.23 17.54 -6.62
C ASP A 112 8.68 17.71 -7.12
N LEU A 113 9.49 18.53 -6.45
CA LEU A 113 10.92 18.69 -6.76
C LEU A 113 11.75 17.42 -6.46
N ALA A 114 11.41 16.67 -5.41
CA ALA A 114 12.07 15.40 -5.09
C ALA A 114 11.71 14.30 -6.12
N SER A 115 10.47 14.31 -6.61
CA SER A 115 10.02 13.39 -7.68
C SER A 115 10.76 13.65 -9.01
N MET A 116 11.07 14.92 -9.32
CA MET A 116 11.88 15.29 -10.48
C MET A 116 13.35 14.89 -10.35
N ALA A 117 13.86 14.73 -9.12
CA ALA A 117 15.22 14.26 -8.85
C ALA A 117 15.37 12.72 -8.86
N GLY A 118 14.29 11.98 -9.16
CA GLY A 118 14.30 10.51 -9.19
C GLY A 118 14.35 9.85 -7.80
N ILE A 119 14.20 10.64 -6.74
CA ILE A 119 14.16 10.15 -5.36
C ILE A 119 12.69 9.95 -5.00
N SER A 120 12.20 8.74 -5.20
CA SER A 120 10.91 8.32 -4.65
C SER A 120 11.05 8.22 -3.12
N LEU A 121 10.77 9.32 -2.41
CA LEU A 121 10.47 9.24 -0.99
C LEU A 121 9.30 8.26 -0.84
N PRO A 122 9.41 7.20 -0.02
CA PRO A 122 8.26 6.36 0.29
C PRO A 122 7.21 7.30 0.88
N GLY A 123 6.07 7.43 0.19
CA GLY A 123 4.94 8.17 0.75
C GLY A 123 4.69 7.62 2.15
N GLY A 124 4.81 8.48 3.17
CA GLY A 124 4.47 8.10 4.53
C GLY A 124 3.10 7.46 4.48
N GLY A 125 3.00 6.20 4.94
CA GLY A 125 1.80 5.37 4.80
C GLY A 125 0.59 6.19 5.19
N GLY A 126 -0.33 6.38 4.24
CA GLY A 126 -1.55 7.10 4.50
C GLY A 126 -2.39 6.34 5.53
N SER A 127 -3.41 7.02 6.04
CA SER A 127 -4.44 6.39 6.89
C SER A 127 -5.00 5.12 6.24
N ALA A 128 -4.99 5.04 4.92
CA ALA A 128 -5.44 3.88 4.17
C ALA A 128 -4.54 2.64 4.30
N GLU A 129 -3.22 2.79 4.15
CA GLU A 129 -2.28 1.67 4.34
C GLU A 129 -2.32 1.15 5.79
N GLU A 130 -2.45 2.06 6.76
CA GLU A 130 -2.62 1.70 8.17
C GLU A 130 -3.90 0.88 8.38
N ILE A 131 -5.04 1.32 7.83
CA ILE A 131 -6.31 0.58 7.90
C ILE A 131 -6.18 -0.80 7.27
N LEU A 132 -5.54 -0.92 6.10
CA LEU A 132 -5.31 -2.21 5.45
C LEU A 132 -4.44 -3.14 6.31
N ALA A 133 -3.43 -2.60 6.99
CA ALA A 133 -2.59 -3.36 7.92
C ALA A 133 -3.38 -3.84 9.16
N ILE A 134 -4.27 -3.00 9.71
CA ILE A 134 -5.16 -3.39 10.82
C ILE A 134 -6.13 -4.48 10.38
N LEU A 135 -6.74 -4.35 9.20
CA LEU A 135 -7.67 -5.34 8.63
C LEU A 135 -6.99 -6.69 8.36
N GLY A 136 -5.73 -6.69 7.95
CA GLY A 136 -4.90 -7.90 7.79
C GLY A 136 -4.24 -8.40 9.08
N SER A 137 -4.50 -7.77 10.23
CA SER A 137 -3.80 -8.08 11.47
C SER A 137 -4.31 -9.37 12.12
N ARG A 138 -3.39 -10.06 12.79
CA ARG A 138 -3.70 -11.23 13.61
C ARG A 138 -4.70 -10.89 14.73
N THR A 139 -4.55 -9.73 15.35
CA THR A 139 -5.38 -9.28 16.48
C THR A 139 -6.85 -9.20 16.10
N LEU A 140 -7.16 -8.61 14.94
CA LEU A 140 -8.53 -8.51 14.44
C LEU A 140 -9.08 -9.89 14.08
N ALA A 141 -8.27 -10.71 13.40
CA ALA A 141 -8.66 -12.07 13.02
C ALA A 141 -8.96 -12.95 14.24
N ASP A 142 -8.12 -12.91 15.28
CA ASP A 142 -8.31 -13.71 16.49
C ASP A 142 -9.63 -13.38 17.20
N VAL A 143 -9.96 -12.09 17.35
CA VAL A 143 -11.23 -11.66 17.97
C VAL A 143 -12.43 -12.14 17.17
N LEU A 144 -12.42 -11.96 15.84
CA LEU A 144 -13.54 -12.36 14.98
C LEU A 144 -13.71 -13.89 14.93
N VAL A 145 -12.61 -14.65 14.87
CA VAL A 145 -12.65 -16.12 14.85
C VAL A 145 -13.26 -16.66 16.14
N ASP A 146 -12.93 -16.09 17.30
CA ASP A 146 -13.49 -16.51 18.58
C ASP A 146 -14.95 -16.08 18.75
N GLU A 147 -15.28 -14.84 18.42
CA GLU A 147 -16.63 -14.28 18.59
C GLU A 147 -17.67 -15.02 17.73
N PHE A 148 -17.31 -15.35 16.49
CA PHE A 148 -18.18 -16.09 15.56
C PHE A 148 -18.01 -17.61 15.60
N LYS A 149 -17.17 -18.13 16.52
CA LYS A 149 -16.90 -19.57 16.68
C LYS A 149 -16.54 -20.25 15.35
N LEU A 150 -15.73 -19.58 14.52
CA LEU A 150 -15.35 -20.07 13.18
C LEU A 150 -14.42 -21.29 13.22
N LYS A 151 -13.97 -21.66 14.44
CA LYS A 151 -13.23 -22.88 14.71
C LYS A 151 -13.91 -24.09 14.05
N ASP A 152 -15.22 -24.29 14.27
CA ASP A 152 -15.94 -25.46 13.76
C ASP A 152 -16.04 -25.48 12.22
N TYR A 153 -16.14 -24.29 11.61
CA TYR A 153 -16.21 -24.14 10.17
C TYR A 153 -14.90 -24.56 9.49
N TYR A 154 -13.77 -24.07 9.98
CA TYR A 154 -12.45 -24.38 9.43
C TYR A 154 -11.91 -25.75 9.88
N GLN A 155 -12.51 -26.37 10.91
CA GLN A 155 -12.06 -27.64 11.50
C GLN A 155 -12.59 -28.92 10.87
N LYS A 156 -13.44 -28.84 9.83
CA LYS A 156 -14.15 -30.00 9.25
C LYS A 156 -13.30 -31.28 9.01
N ASN A 157 -11.95 -31.19 8.92
CA ASN A 157 -11.05 -32.33 8.69
C ASN A 157 -9.77 -32.41 9.57
N ALA A 158 -9.58 -31.57 10.60
CA ALA A 158 -8.31 -31.53 11.35
C ALA A 158 -8.48 -31.80 12.85
N GLN A 159 -7.74 -32.78 13.37
CA GLN A 159 -7.63 -33.09 14.79
C GLN A 159 -6.69 -32.05 15.43
N ASP A 160 -7.29 -30.98 15.95
CA ASP A 160 -6.64 -29.84 16.64
C ASP A 160 -5.68 -29.01 15.77
N PRO A 161 -6.18 -28.21 14.80
CA PRO A 161 -5.33 -27.32 14.03
C PRO A 161 -4.66 -26.29 14.92
N LYS A 162 -3.38 -26.03 14.64
CA LYS A 162 -2.65 -24.93 15.27
C LYS A 162 -3.41 -23.64 15.00
N ARG A 163 -3.50 -22.78 16.01
CA ARG A 163 -4.22 -21.49 15.93
C ARG A 163 -3.80 -20.67 14.71
N ASP A 164 -2.52 -20.74 14.33
CA ASP A 164 -1.97 -20.07 13.16
C ASP A 164 -2.57 -20.55 11.82
N ASP A 165 -2.94 -21.83 11.70
CA ASP A 165 -3.57 -22.37 10.49
C ASP A 165 -5.01 -21.85 10.34
N LEU A 166 -5.75 -21.73 11.45
CA LEU A 166 -7.09 -21.15 11.47
C LEU A 166 -7.06 -19.67 11.04
N ILE A 167 -6.13 -18.90 11.58
CA ILE A 167 -5.99 -17.47 11.23
C ILE A 167 -5.61 -17.31 9.76
N ARG A 168 -4.70 -18.14 9.24
CA ARG A 168 -4.36 -18.15 7.81
C ARG A 168 -5.55 -18.47 6.92
N ALA A 169 -6.37 -19.44 7.31
CA ALA A 169 -7.59 -19.79 6.57
C ALA A 169 -8.60 -18.63 6.59
N PHE A 170 -8.81 -18.00 7.77
CA PHE A 170 -9.66 -16.83 7.91
C PHE A 170 -9.18 -15.66 7.05
N LEU A 171 -7.90 -15.29 7.12
CA LEU A 171 -7.32 -14.19 6.34
C LEU A 171 -7.32 -14.46 4.83
N LYS A 172 -7.50 -15.71 4.40
CA LYS A 172 -7.70 -16.03 2.97
C LYS A 172 -9.12 -15.71 2.52
N ASP A 173 -10.12 -15.94 3.37
CA ASP A 173 -11.53 -15.68 3.09
C ASP A 173 -11.94 -14.23 3.37
N PHE A 174 -11.15 -13.53 4.20
CA PHE A 174 -11.26 -12.10 4.48
C PHE A 174 -10.34 -11.30 3.57
N SER A 175 -10.91 -10.55 2.61
CA SER A 175 -10.14 -9.75 1.66
C SER A 175 -10.41 -8.27 1.84
N SER A 176 -9.36 -7.46 1.95
CA SER A 176 -9.42 -6.00 1.97
C SER A 176 -8.68 -5.40 0.78
N LYS A 177 -9.28 -4.41 0.13
CA LYS A 177 -8.71 -3.70 -1.01
C LYS A 177 -8.97 -2.21 -0.88
N GLN A 178 -8.05 -1.41 -1.37
CA GLN A 178 -8.23 0.03 -1.55
C GLN A 178 -8.40 0.34 -3.03
N ASP A 179 -9.42 1.13 -3.36
CA ASP A 179 -9.53 1.72 -4.68
C ASP A 179 -8.65 2.98 -4.74
N LYS A 180 -7.59 2.93 -5.54
CA LYS A 180 -6.63 4.03 -5.70
C LYS A 180 -7.24 5.29 -6.30
N LYS A 181 -8.41 5.21 -6.97
CA LYS A 181 -9.08 6.37 -7.57
C LYS A 181 -10.00 7.08 -6.59
N THR A 182 -10.72 6.31 -5.78
CA THR A 182 -11.75 6.83 -4.86
C THR A 182 -11.28 6.90 -3.42
N THR A 183 -10.06 6.43 -3.13
CA THR A 183 -9.46 6.23 -1.78
C THR A 183 -10.27 5.36 -0.82
N LEU A 184 -11.39 4.79 -1.29
CA LEU A 184 -12.26 3.94 -0.50
C LEU A 184 -11.61 2.59 -0.21
N ILE A 185 -11.79 2.14 1.03
CA ILE A 185 -11.38 0.82 1.46
C ILE A 185 -12.61 -0.07 1.48
N THR A 186 -12.55 -1.16 0.73
CA THR A 186 -13.59 -2.18 0.74
C THR A 186 -13.00 -3.45 1.31
N PHE A 187 -13.66 -3.98 2.34
CA PHE A 187 -13.32 -5.29 2.89
C PHE A 187 -14.53 -6.20 2.88
N GLN A 188 -14.27 -7.48 2.62
CA GLN A 188 -15.29 -8.48 2.38
C GLN A 188 -14.91 -9.80 3.04
N TYR A 189 -15.92 -10.52 3.51
CA TYR A 189 -15.77 -11.87 4.04
C TYR A 189 -16.60 -12.85 3.21
N THR A 190 -16.16 -14.10 3.10
CA THR A 190 -16.88 -15.14 2.35
C THR A 190 -17.11 -16.36 3.22
N HIS A 191 -18.35 -16.83 3.32
CA HIS A 191 -18.73 -17.96 4.17
C HIS A 191 -20.00 -18.67 3.65
N GLU A 192 -20.29 -19.89 4.14
CA GLU A 192 -21.45 -20.70 3.73
C GLU A 192 -22.79 -20.12 4.20
N SER A 193 -22.81 -19.42 5.33
CA SER A 193 -24.01 -18.82 5.92
C SER A 193 -24.11 -17.31 5.60
N PRO A 194 -25.22 -16.83 5.00
CA PRO A 194 -25.37 -15.43 4.60
C PRO A 194 -25.47 -14.46 5.79
N GLN A 195 -26.04 -14.90 6.92
CA GLN A 195 -26.17 -14.07 8.13
C GLN A 195 -24.81 -13.79 8.76
N ILE A 196 -23.99 -14.84 8.93
CA ILE A 196 -22.65 -14.73 9.52
C ILE A 196 -21.78 -13.77 8.72
N VAL A 197 -21.92 -13.74 7.39
CA VAL A 197 -21.07 -12.90 6.54
C VAL A 197 -21.35 -11.42 6.78
N ALA A 198 -22.63 -11.04 6.87
CA ALA A 198 -23.02 -9.66 7.14
C ALA A 198 -22.66 -9.24 8.57
N ASP A 199 -22.98 -10.08 9.55
CA ASP A 199 -22.68 -9.80 10.96
C ASP A 199 -21.18 -9.67 11.21
N LEU A 200 -20.37 -10.56 10.61
CA LEU A 200 -18.92 -10.54 10.76
C LEU A 200 -18.31 -9.31 10.09
N ALA A 201 -18.72 -8.98 8.87
CA ALA A 201 -18.20 -7.80 8.19
C ALA A 201 -18.58 -6.51 8.93
N ASN A 202 -19.81 -6.42 9.45
CA ASN A 202 -20.23 -5.30 10.29
C ASN A 202 -19.44 -5.27 11.62
N ARG A 203 -19.21 -6.41 12.25
CA ARG A 203 -18.42 -6.49 13.48
C ARG A 203 -16.96 -6.09 13.26
N ALA A 204 -16.38 -6.51 12.14
CA ALA A 204 -15.05 -6.12 11.71
C ALA A 204 -14.93 -4.60 11.53
N SER A 205 -15.97 -3.93 11.02
CA SER A 205 -16.00 -2.47 10.88
C SER A 205 -15.90 -1.74 12.23
N VAL A 206 -16.62 -2.23 13.25
CA VAL A 206 -16.57 -1.67 14.61
C VAL A 206 -15.22 -1.92 15.25
N LEU A 207 -14.69 -3.15 15.15
CA LEU A 207 -13.36 -3.49 15.67
C LEU A 207 -12.25 -2.70 15.00
N LEU A 208 -12.35 -2.47 13.68
CA LEU A 208 -11.42 -1.62 12.95
C LEU A 208 -11.43 -0.20 13.52
N GLN A 209 -12.61 0.41 13.69
CA GLN A 209 -12.74 1.73 14.30
C GLN A 209 -12.15 1.78 15.71
N ASP A 210 -12.41 0.77 16.54
CA ASP A 210 -11.88 0.70 17.91
C ASP A 210 -10.36 0.60 17.94
N ILE A 211 -9.76 -0.26 17.10
CA ILE A 211 -8.30 -0.42 17.01
C ILE A 211 -7.67 0.86 16.48
N PHE A 212 -8.20 1.42 15.40
CA PHE A 212 -7.72 2.65 14.80
C PHE A 212 -7.76 3.80 15.82
N ASN A 213 -8.91 4.01 16.47
CA ASN A 213 -9.07 5.02 17.50
C ASN A 213 -8.10 4.83 18.66
N ARG A 214 -7.84 3.60 19.12
CA ARG A 214 -6.87 3.35 20.20
C ARG A 214 -5.44 3.72 19.82
N ILE A 215 -5.06 3.52 18.56
CA ILE A 215 -3.72 3.89 18.07
C ILE A 215 -3.60 5.43 18.05
N HIS A 216 -4.66 6.12 17.64
CA HIS A 216 -4.66 7.58 17.47
C HIS A 216 -5.01 8.37 18.74
N GLN A 217 -5.72 7.80 19.72
CA GLN A 217 -6.23 8.52 20.91
C GLN A 217 -5.23 8.71 22.07
N GLY A 218 -3.94 8.55 21.84
CA GLY A 218 -2.94 8.58 22.90
C GLY A 218 -2.16 9.86 23.04
N THR A 219 -1.86 10.56 21.94
CA THR A 219 -0.74 11.50 21.90
C THR A 219 -1.15 12.90 22.34
N SER A 220 -2.15 13.52 21.71
CA SER A 220 -2.54 14.90 22.05
C SER A 220 -3.16 14.99 23.45
N ARG A 221 -3.87 13.96 23.93
CA ARG A 221 -4.41 13.94 25.30
C ARG A 221 -3.30 13.94 26.37
N ARG A 222 -2.23 13.18 26.15
CA ARG A 222 -1.07 13.14 27.06
C ARG A 222 -0.30 14.45 27.02
N GLU A 223 -0.14 15.03 25.84
CA GLU A 223 0.50 16.34 25.66
C GLU A 223 -0.30 17.46 26.35
N LEU A 224 -1.62 17.50 26.16
CA LEU A 224 -2.51 18.46 26.82
C LEU A 224 -2.40 18.35 28.33
N ALA A 225 -2.47 17.13 28.89
CA ALA A 225 -2.36 16.93 30.34
C ALA A 225 -1.00 17.44 30.88
N PHE A 226 0.08 17.26 30.11
CA PHE A 226 1.40 17.79 30.47
C PHE A 226 1.45 19.33 30.41
N LEU A 227 0.90 19.95 29.36
CA LEU A 227 0.84 21.40 29.20
C LEU A 227 -0.02 22.06 30.28
N GLU A 228 -1.19 21.51 30.59
CA GLU A 228 -2.07 21.98 31.67
C GLU A 228 -1.35 21.91 33.04
N GLY A 229 -0.61 20.83 33.30
CA GLY A 229 0.22 20.71 34.50
C GLY A 229 1.32 21.79 34.60
N ARG A 230 2.00 22.09 33.49
CA ARG A 230 3.02 23.16 33.46
C ARG A 230 2.43 24.56 33.55
N LEU A 231 1.27 24.78 32.94
CA LEU A 231 0.54 26.05 33.02
C LEU A 231 0.19 26.35 34.48
N SER A 232 -0.36 25.38 35.21
CA SER A 232 -0.70 25.56 36.63
C SER A 232 0.51 25.90 37.50
N MET A 233 1.68 25.29 37.23
CA MET A 233 2.92 25.66 37.93
C MET A 233 3.38 27.08 37.56
N ALA A 234 3.36 27.44 36.28
CA ALA A 234 3.76 28.76 35.80
C ALA A 234 2.86 29.89 36.33
N GLU A 235 1.55 29.64 36.46
CA GLU A 235 0.60 30.58 37.05
C GLU A 235 0.92 30.83 38.54
N LYS A 236 1.25 29.79 39.29
CA LYS A 236 1.68 29.92 40.70
C LYS A 236 2.99 30.69 40.82
N ASP A 237 3.96 30.41 39.96
CA ASP A 237 5.24 31.13 39.93
C ASP A 237 5.05 32.60 39.52
N LEU A 238 4.12 32.90 38.61
CA LEU A 238 3.76 34.27 38.23
C LEU A 238 3.17 35.03 39.42
N LEU A 239 2.20 34.44 40.13
CA LEU A 239 1.60 35.05 41.32
C LEU A 239 2.66 35.32 42.39
N ALA A 240 3.52 34.34 42.69
CA ALA A 240 4.61 34.51 43.65
C ALA A 240 5.59 35.62 43.25
N ALA A 241 5.92 35.74 41.96
CA ALA A 241 6.77 36.82 41.46
C ALA A 241 6.08 38.19 41.55
N GLN A 242 4.77 38.26 41.24
CA GLN A 242 3.97 39.48 41.37
C GLN A 242 3.85 39.93 42.82
N GLU A 243 3.65 39.01 43.77
CA GLU A 243 3.60 39.29 45.20
C GLU A 243 4.93 39.85 45.71
N LYS A 244 6.06 39.25 45.32
CA LYS A 244 7.41 39.76 45.68
C LYS A 244 7.61 41.19 45.16
N LEU A 245 7.17 41.47 43.93
CA LEU A 245 7.26 42.79 43.33
C LEU A 245 6.35 43.79 44.05
N ALA A 246 5.11 43.41 44.34
CA ALA A 246 4.16 44.25 45.07
C ALA A 246 4.65 44.57 46.48
N ALA A 247 5.17 43.58 47.21
CA ALA A 247 5.75 43.77 48.54
C ALA A 247 6.91 44.78 48.50
N PHE A 248 7.80 44.66 47.51
CA PHE A 248 8.92 45.58 47.32
C PHE A 248 8.46 47.01 46.99
N GLN A 249 7.42 47.16 46.16
CA GLN A 249 6.84 48.48 45.83
C GLN A 249 6.18 49.16 47.05
N LEU A 250 5.51 48.38 47.90
CA LEU A 250 4.88 48.86 49.12
C LEU A 250 5.92 49.25 50.17
N GLU A 251 6.98 48.46 50.34
CA GLU A 251 8.04 48.69 51.32
C GLU A 251 8.87 49.95 51.00
N HIS A 252 9.15 50.21 49.73
CA HIS A 252 10.04 51.29 49.32
C HIS A 252 9.35 52.50 48.67
N ARG A 253 8.01 52.55 48.65
CA ARG A 253 7.17 53.65 48.13
C ARG A 253 7.68 54.26 46.82
N THR A 254 7.26 53.63 45.71
CA THR A 254 7.18 54.22 44.35
C THR A 254 8.50 54.72 43.76
N PHE A 255 9.35 53.77 43.37
CA PHE A 255 10.27 53.97 42.24
C PHE A 255 9.46 53.87 40.95
N GLN A 256 9.34 54.97 40.18
CA GLN A 256 8.84 54.90 38.81
C GLN A 256 10.00 54.52 37.90
N LEU A 257 9.87 53.38 37.24
CA LEU A 257 10.82 52.99 36.20
C LEU A 257 10.66 53.99 35.05
N GLU A 258 11.72 54.72 34.69
CA GLU A 258 11.70 55.61 33.52
C GLU A 258 11.22 54.82 32.29
N ASP A 259 10.45 55.48 31.40
CA ASP A 259 9.81 54.84 30.24
C ASP A 259 10.81 54.06 29.37
N GLN A 260 12.08 54.48 29.36
CA GLN A 260 13.18 53.78 28.69
C GLN A 260 13.53 52.42 29.31
N ALA A 261 13.57 52.33 30.65
CA ALA A 261 13.83 51.07 31.36
C ALA A 261 12.62 50.13 31.32
N LYS A 262 11.41 50.67 31.24
CA LYS A 262 10.20 49.87 30.99
C LYS A 262 10.22 49.22 29.59
N ALA A 263 10.57 50.00 28.56
CA ALA A 263 10.65 49.52 27.18
C ALA A 263 11.74 48.45 26.99
N THR A 264 12.90 48.59 27.64
CA THR A 264 13.96 47.58 27.58
C THR A 264 13.58 46.28 28.30
N VAL A 265 12.93 46.35 29.47
CA VAL A 265 12.47 45.13 30.16
C VAL A 265 11.34 44.45 29.41
N GLU A 266 10.46 45.22 28.74
CA GLU A 266 9.43 44.66 27.87
C GLU A 266 10.03 43.95 26.65
N ALA A 267 11.06 44.53 26.01
CA ALA A 267 11.83 43.88 24.96
C ALA A 267 12.54 42.61 25.44
N ILE A 268 13.12 42.62 26.66
CA ILE A 268 13.71 41.43 27.29
C ILE A 268 12.64 40.37 27.50
N GLY A 269 11.46 40.73 28.03
CA GLY A 269 10.34 39.81 28.26
C GLY A 269 9.89 39.13 26.96
N GLN A 270 9.79 39.88 25.86
CA GLN A 270 9.45 39.33 24.53
C GLN A 270 10.51 38.34 24.03
N LEU A 271 11.79 38.72 24.08
CA LEU A 271 12.89 37.83 23.67
C LEU A 271 12.96 36.56 24.54
N GLN A 272 12.68 36.70 25.83
CA GLN A 272 12.66 35.59 26.77
C GLN A 272 11.47 34.66 26.52
N GLY A 273 10.31 35.21 26.15
CA GLY A 273 9.16 34.44 25.66
C GLY A 273 9.50 33.62 24.41
N GLN A 274 10.18 34.23 23.43
CA GLN A 274 10.65 33.52 22.24
C GLN A 274 11.65 32.41 22.57
N LEU A 275 12.63 32.70 23.43
CA LEU A 275 13.63 31.72 23.88
C LEU A 275 12.97 30.53 24.56
N ILE A 276 11.98 30.77 25.41
CA ILE A 276 11.30 29.67 26.10
C ILE A 276 10.43 28.87 25.13
N GLY A 277 9.73 29.52 24.20
CA GLY A 277 9.01 28.83 23.13
C GLY A 277 9.90 27.83 22.40
N GLN A 278 11.11 28.26 21.99
CA GLN A 278 12.09 27.40 21.31
C GLN A 278 12.66 26.30 22.22
N GLN A 279 12.86 26.58 23.51
CA GLN A 279 13.30 25.55 24.47
C GLN A 279 12.23 24.49 24.73
N VAL A 280 10.95 24.87 24.73
CA VAL A 280 9.83 23.93 24.84
C VAL A 280 9.75 23.05 23.61
N GLU A 281 9.89 23.63 22.41
CA GLU A 281 9.95 22.90 21.14
C GLU A 281 11.12 21.90 21.12
N LEU A 282 12.33 22.33 21.51
CA LEU A 282 13.49 21.46 21.64
C LEU A 282 13.22 20.28 22.59
N ARG A 283 12.62 20.56 23.76
CA ARG A 283 12.29 19.51 24.73
C ARG A 283 11.21 18.56 24.21
N ALA A 284 10.23 19.06 23.45
CA ALA A 284 9.20 18.24 22.83
C ALA A 284 9.82 17.29 21.78
N LEU A 285 10.73 17.79 20.94
CA LEU A 285 11.46 16.98 19.96
C LEU A 285 12.30 15.88 20.65
N LEU A 286 13.03 16.22 21.71
CA LEU A 286 13.79 15.23 22.48
C LEU A 286 12.88 14.22 23.19
N ALA A 287 11.71 14.63 23.66
CA ALA A 287 10.72 13.74 24.29
C ALA A 287 10.05 12.78 23.28
N SER A 288 9.94 13.19 22.01
CA SER A 288 9.35 12.38 20.92
C SER A 288 10.25 11.23 20.42
N LYS A 289 11.38 10.95 21.09
CA LYS A 289 12.43 9.97 20.69
C LYS A 289 13.17 10.34 19.39
N ALA A 290 13.28 11.62 19.06
CA ALA A 290 14.16 12.05 17.98
C ALA A 290 15.64 11.73 18.32
N SER A 291 16.39 11.20 17.35
CA SER A 291 17.83 10.93 17.52
C SER A 291 18.57 12.23 17.84
N PRO A 292 19.50 12.26 18.81
CA PRO A 292 20.24 13.47 19.21
C PRO A 292 20.98 14.19 18.07
N ASP A 293 21.27 13.49 16.96
CA ASP A 293 22.00 13.98 15.78
C ASP A 293 21.10 14.54 14.66
N ASN A 294 19.80 14.76 14.90
CA ASN A 294 18.94 15.42 13.89
C ASN A 294 19.44 16.86 13.61
N PRO A 295 19.72 17.26 12.36
CA PRO A 295 20.13 18.62 12.01
C PRO A 295 19.17 19.71 12.51
N GLU A 296 17.88 19.42 12.67
CA GLU A 296 16.89 20.35 13.25
C GLU A 296 17.17 20.68 14.73
N ILE A 297 17.63 19.68 15.50
CA ILE A 297 17.97 19.86 16.93
C ILE A 297 19.20 20.77 17.05
N THR A 298 20.18 20.62 16.16
CA THR A 298 21.40 21.44 16.14
C THR A 298 21.06 22.90 15.81
N LEU A 299 20.27 23.14 14.76
CA LEU A 299 19.85 24.48 14.37
C LEU A 299 19.03 25.16 15.49
N LEU A 300 18.15 24.40 16.15
CA LEU A 300 17.33 24.93 17.25
C LEU A 300 18.17 25.29 18.48
N LYS A 301 19.19 24.47 18.81
CA LYS A 301 20.16 24.79 19.86
C LYS A 301 20.95 26.07 19.56
N GLU A 302 21.45 26.21 18.33
CA GLU A 302 22.16 27.42 17.91
C GLU A 302 21.27 28.67 18.02
N ARG A 303 19.99 28.54 17.67
CA ARG A 303 19.04 29.64 17.76
C ARG A 303 18.72 30.03 19.20
N ILE A 304 18.56 29.05 20.10
CA ILE A 304 18.41 29.28 21.55
C ILE A 304 19.64 29.99 22.11
N GLU A 305 20.84 29.57 21.71
CA GLU A 305 22.09 30.20 22.15
C GLU A 305 22.22 31.64 21.63
N GLY A 306 21.82 31.89 20.38
CA GLY A 306 21.78 33.22 19.79
C GLY A 306 20.81 34.16 20.54
N LEU A 307 19.61 33.69 20.87
CA LEU A 307 18.64 34.45 21.67
C LEU A 307 19.14 34.70 23.09
N ALA A 308 19.77 33.71 23.72
CA ALA A 308 20.36 33.86 25.05
C ALA A 308 21.45 34.95 25.05
N LYS A 309 22.35 34.93 24.05
CA LYS A 309 23.38 35.96 23.87
C LYS A 309 22.79 37.34 23.58
N ALA A 310 21.68 37.42 22.83
CA ALA A 310 21.00 38.69 22.57
C ALA A 310 20.38 39.28 23.86
N ILE A 311 19.77 38.43 24.69
CA ILE A 311 19.26 38.81 26.02
C ILE A 311 20.41 39.26 26.92
N ASP A 312 21.53 38.55 26.96
CA ASP A 312 22.70 38.93 27.77
C ASP A 312 23.33 40.26 27.33
N LYS A 313 23.39 40.53 26.02
CA LYS A 313 23.85 41.83 25.49
C LYS A 313 22.93 42.98 25.89
N LEU A 314 21.62 42.73 25.97
CA LEU A 314 20.65 43.73 26.42
C LEU A 314 20.72 43.94 27.94
N ILE A 315 21.02 42.89 28.71
CA ILE A 315 21.13 42.90 30.18
C ILE A 315 22.44 43.54 30.66
N GLY A 316 23.56 43.32 29.97
CA GLY A 316 24.85 43.91 30.32
C GLY A 316 25.42 43.40 31.64
N VAL A 317 26.02 42.20 31.65
CA VAL A 317 26.87 41.75 32.77
C VAL A 317 28.31 42.14 32.48
N SER A 318 28.86 43.01 33.33
CA SER A 318 30.28 43.35 33.38
C SER A 318 31.10 42.11 33.76
N VAL A 319 32.08 41.76 32.91
CA VAL A 319 33.31 41.13 33.42
C VAL A 319 34.03 42.21 34.25
N PRO A 320 34.39 41.96 35.52
CA PRO A 320 35.15 42.93 36.31
C PRO A 320 36.50 43.18 35.62
N GLY A 321 36.73 44.41 35.16
CA GLY A 321 38.05 44.85 34.67
C GLY A 321 38.18 45.33 33.22
N GLY A 322 37.10 45.49 32.46
CA GLY A 322 37.16 46.00 31.08
C GLY A 322 36.68 47.45 30.96
N ALA A 323 37.57 48.36 30.60
CA ALA A 323 37.25 49.75 30.30
C ALA A 323 36.19 49.87 29.18
N ALA A 324 35.29 50.83 29.37
CA ALA A 324 34.29 51.37 28.45
C ALA A 324 34.53 51.09 26.95
N ALA A 325 33.83 50.08 26.41
CA ALA A 325 33.54 49.98 24.98
C ALA A 325 32.36 49.01 24.73
N GLY A 326 31.20 49.54 24.34
CA GLY A 326 30.05 48.78 23.83
C GLY A 326 28.94 48.53 24.83
N GLY A 327 28.11 49.56 25.08
CA GLY A 327 27.02 49.54 26.06
C GLY A 327 25.84 48.63 25.68
N GLY A 328 25.44 47.79 26.63
CA GLY A 328 24.06 47.33 26.72
C GLY A 328 23.16 48.51 27.10
N VAL A 329 21.94 48.59 26.56
CA VAL A 329 21.05 49.75 26.71
C VAL A 329 20.64 49.99 28.17
N LEU A 330 20.67 48.95 29.02
CA LEU A 330 20.50 49.08 30.47
C LEU A 330 21.68 49.74 31.20
N VAL A 331 22.81 49.99 30.52
CA VAL A 331 24.03 50.59 31.10
C VAL A 331 23.99 52.13 31.09
N GLY A 332 22.97 52.75 30.47
CA GLY A 332 22.66 54.18 30.65
C GLY A 332 22.14 54.54 32.04
N LEU A 333 22.11 53.57 32.97
CA LEU A 333 21.60 53.67 34.34
C LEU A 333 22.73 53.58 35.38
N GLY A 334 23.91 54.12 35.06
CA GLY A 334 25.17 54.00 35.81
C GLY A 334 25.14 54.46 37.28
N ASP A 335 24.09 55.14 37.72
CA ASP A 335 23.89 55.63 39.09
C ASP A 335 22.65 55.03 39.77
N LEU A 336 22.18 53.86 39.35
CA LEU A 336 21.04 53.23 40.01
C LEU A 336 21.36 52.86 41.47
N PRO A 337 20.58 53.34 42.45
CA PRO A 337 20.63 52.80 43.81
C PRO A 337 20.42 51.28 43.76
N GLU A 338 21.03 50.51 44.68
CA GLU A 338 20.86 49.04 44.77
C GLU A 338 19.38 48.59 44.67
N LEU A 339 18.49 49.47 45.13
CA LEU A 339 17.04 49.35 45.08
C LEU A 339 16.48 49.19 43.66
N ALA A 340 17.00 49.91 42.67
CA ALA A 340 16.52 49.85 41.31
C ALA A 340 17.01 48.59 40.56
N VAL A 341 18.24 48.13 40.83
CA VAL A 341 18.73 46.84 40.32
C VAL A 341 17.83 45.70 40.81
N ARG A 342 17.47 45.74 42.10
CA ARG A 342 16.57 44.74 42.70
C ARG A 342 15.16 44.81 42.13
N TYR A 343 14.63 46.02 41.90
CA TYR A 343 13.34 46.22 41.23
C TYR A 343 13.31 45.67 39.80
N VAL A 344 14.32 45.98 38.98
CA VAL A 344 14.44 45.47 37.60
C VAL A 344 14.52 43.94 37.59
N GLY A 345 15.24 43.35 38.55
CA GLY A 345 15.29 41.90 38.72
C GLY A 345 13.91 41.27 38.97
N LEU A 346 13.13 41.84 39.91
CA LEU A 346 11.77 41.38 40.23
C LEU A 346 10.80 41.60 39.06
N TYR A 347 10.86 42.77 38.41
CA TYR A 347 10.01 43.08 37.26
C TYR A 347 10.31 42.16 36.07
N ARG A 348 11.58 41.83 35.84
CA ARG A 348 11.99 40.82 34.87
C ARG A 348 11.47 39.43 35.22
N GLU A 349 11.48 39.03 36.49
CA GLU A 349 10.94 37.73 36.94
C GLU A 349 9.44 37.64 36.63
N VAL A 350 8.68 38.71 36.91
CA VAL A 350 7.26 38.81 36.53
C VAL A 350 7.08 38.71 35.01
N LYS A 351 7.83 39.50 34.23
CA LYS A 351 7.70 39.48 32.76
C LYS A 351 8.06 38.14 32.14
N LYS A 352 9.07 37.45 32.68
CA LYS A 352 9.42 36.09 32.28
C LYS A 352 8.28 35.11 32.54
N ASN A 353 7.68 35.14 33.73
CA ASN A 353 6.58 34.23 34.09
C ASN A 353 5.29 34.57 33.32
N GLU A 354 5.05 35.85 33.02
CA GLU A 354 3.93 36.30 32.18
C GLU A 354 4.07 35.79 30.73
N ALA A 355 5.27 35.89 30.16
CA ALA A 355 5.57 35.32 28.84
C ALA A 355 5.45 33.79 28.82
N LEU A 356 5.81 33.11 29.91
CA LEU A 356 5.62 31.67 30.08
C LEU A 356 4.14 31.27 30.06
N VAL A 357 3.31 31.93 30.86
CA VAL A 357 1.87 31.64 30.92
C VAL A 357 1.23 31.88 29.56
N THR A 358 1.50 33.02 28.90
CA THR A 358 0.89 33.31 27.59
C THR A 358 1.27 32.29 26.51
N THR A 359 2.54 31.89 26.46
CA THR A 359 3.01 30.86 25.51
C THR A 359 2.44 29.48 25.81
N LEU A 360 2.44 29.05 27.08
CA LEU A 360 1.87 27.76 27.49
C LEU A 360 0.36 27.71 27.27
N THR A 361 -0.36 28.79 27.54
CA THR A 361 -1.81 28.88 27.25
C THR A 361 -2.08 28.74 25.76
N ALA A 362 -1.32 29.46 24.92
CA ALA A 362 -1.48 29.36 23.46
C ALA A 362 -1.21 27.91 22.96
N GLN A 363 -0.20 27.24 23.51
CA GLN A 363 0.12 25.84 23.19
C GLN A 363 -0.93 24.86 23.74
N ALA A 364 -1.47 25.11 24.94
CA ALA A 364 -2.49 24.26 25.53
C ALA A 364 -3.80 24.34 24.73
N GLU A 365 -4.20 25.53 24.29
CA GLU A 365 -5.38 25.72 23.45
C GLU A 365 -5.19 25.10 22.05
N SER A 366 -4.00 25.20 21.45
CA SER A 366 -3.73 24.51 20.19
C SER A 366 -3.78 22.98 20.35
N SER A 367 -3.21 22.44 21.44
CA SER A 367 -3.29 21.01 21.78
C SER A 367 -4.73 20.57 22.08
N ARG A 368 -5.55 21.42 22.71
CA ARG A 368 -6.98 21.16 22.94
C ARG A 368 -7.76 21.05 21.63
N ILE A 369 -7.47 21.92 20.67
CA ILE A 369 -8.02 21.80 19.30
C ILE A 369 -7.54 20.50 18.66
N ALA A 370 -6.26 20.12 18.83
CA ALA A 370 -5.72 18.87 18.31
C ALA A 370 -6.42 17.64 18.91
N VAL A 371 -6.71 17.60 20.21
CA VAL A 371 -7.50 16.51 20.84
C VAL A 371 -8.91 16.39 20.26
N VAL A 372 -9.54 17.52 19.92
CA VAL A 372 -10.86 17.50 19.26
C VAL A 372 -10.75 17.01 17.82
N ARG A 373 -9.68 17.38 17.11
CA ARG A 373 -9.38 16.93 15.74
C ARG A 373 -8.95 15.47 15.66
N GLU A 374 -8.27 14.94 16.67
CA GLU A 374 -7.86 13.53 16.81
C GLU A 374 -9.05 12.56 16.79
N ASN A 375 -10.29 13.05 16.80
CA ASN A 375 -11.46 12.27 16.47
C ASN A 375 -11.57 12.05 14.94
N GLU A 376 -10.47 11.58 14.33
CA GLU A 376 -10.41 11.11 12.95
C GLU A 376 -11.10 9.74 12.87
N ALA A 377 -12.42 9.75 12.91
CA ALA A 377 -13.18 8.51 12.81
C ALA A 377 -13.17 8.02 11.35
N ILE A 378 -12.79 6.75 11.17
CA ILE A 378 -13.06 6.03 9.91
C ILE A 378 -14.56 6.09 9.65
N ILE A 379 -14.98 6.66 8.52
CA ILE A 379 -16.38 6.80 8.17
C ILE A 379 -16.81 5.54 7.41
N ILE A 380 -17.75 4.78 7.96
CA ILE A 380 -18.36 3.67 7.24
C ILE A 380 -19.42 4.23 6.30
N ILE A 381 -19.18 4.13 4.99
CA ILE A 381 -20.11 4.57 3.95
C ILE A 381 -21.24 3.55 3.82
N ASP A 382 -20.86 2.30 3.55
CA ASP A 382 -21.80 1.21 3.32
C ASP A 382 -21.54 0.07 4.30
N ARG A 383 -22.58 -0.29 5.05
CA ARG A 383 -22.58 -1.46 5.94
C ARG A 383 -22.87 -2.73 5.15
N ALA A 384 -22.38 -3.86 5.65
CA ALA A 384 -22.63 -5.14 5.04
C ALA A 384 -24.09 -5.53 5.20
N GLN A 385 -24.74 -5.83 4.08
CA GLN A 385 -26.09 -6.39 4.04
C GLN A 385 -26.03 -7.91 3.87
N VAL A 386 -27.08 -8.60 4.32
CA VAL A 386 -27.23 -10.03 4.12
C VAL A 386 -27.39 -10.29 2.63
N PRO A 387 -26.50 -11.08 1.99
CA PRO A 387 -26.55 -11.29 0.55
C PRO A 387 -27.71 -12.19 0.15
N ASP A 388 -28.55 -11.71 -0.78
CA ASP A 388 -29.68 -12.47 -1.33
C ASP A 388 -29.23 -13.55 -2.32
N GLN A 389 -28.10 -13.32 -3.01
CA GLN A 389 -27.57 -14.21 -4.03
C GLN A 389 -26.25 -14.84 -3.60
N LYS A 390 -26.04 -16.10 -4.00
CA LYS A 390 -24.77 -16.79 -3.81
C LYS A 390 -23.67 -16.15 -4.65
N SER A 391 -22.52 -15.91 -4.05
CA SER A 391 -21.34 -15.33 -4.69
C SER A 391 -20.53 -16.39 -5.45
N GLY A 392 -20.57 -17.65 -5.00
CA GLY A 392 -19.92 -18.76 -5.69
C GLY A 392 -20.45 -20.15 -5.28
N PRO A 393 -19.97 -21.22 -5.94
CA PRO A 393 -19.36 -21.21 -7.27
C PRO A 393 -20.40 -20.98 -8.38
N LYS A 394 -19.97 -20.41 -9.52
CA LYS A 394 -20.81 -20.26 -10.71
C LYS A 394 -21.01 -21.63 -11.38
N ARG A 395 -21.95 -22.43 -10.85
CA ARG A 395 -22.23 -23.81 -11.29
C ARG A 395 -22.40 -23.94 -12.80
N ALA A 396 -23.08 -22.96 -13.44
CA ALA A 396 -23.25 -22.91 -14.89
C ALA A 396 -21.92 -22.77 -15.66
N LEU A 397 -20.97 -21.98 -15.13
CA LEU A 397 -19.66 -21.81 -15.76
C LEU A 397 -18.83 -23.10 -15.65
N ILE A 398 -18.89 -23.77 -14.49
CA ILE A 398 -18.22 -25.07 -14.27
C ILE A 398 -18.76 -26.13 -15.23
N SER A 399 -20.10 -26.22 -15.39
CA SER A 399 -20.70 -27.17 -16.32
C SER A 399 -20.32 -26.87 -17.77
N ILE A 400 -20.30 -25.60 -18.20
CA ILE A 400 -19.89 -25.22 -19.55
C ILE A 400 -18.43 -25.57 -19.78
N ALA A 401 -17.54 -25.23 -18.86
CA ALA A 401 -16.12 -25.57 -18.97
C ALA A 401 -15.88 -27.10 -19.03
N ALA A 402 -16.58 -27.87 -18.22
CA ALA A 402 -16.51 -29.33 -18.24
C ALA A 402 -17.02 -29.93 -19.56
N THR A 403 -18.11 -29.39 -20.12
CA THR A 403 -18.61 -29.83 -21.43
C THR A 403 -17.63 -29.51 -22.56
N LEU A 404 -17.04 -28.32 -22.58
CA LEU A 404 -16.05 -27.91 -23.57
C LEU A 404 -14.79 -28.78 -23.52
N LEU A 405 -14.27 -29.04 -22.31
CA LEU A 405 -13.16 -29.98 -22.12
C LEU A 405 -13.51 -31.40 -22.59
N GLY A 406 -14.73 -31.86 -22.30
CA GLY A 406 -15.23 -33.14 -22.79
C GLY A 406 -15.25 -33.23 -24.32
N VAL A 407 -15.60 -32.14 -25.02
CA VAL A 407 -15.60 -32.10 -26.49
C VAL A 407 -14.17 -32.19 -27.02
N ILE A 408 -13.25 -31.44 -26.46
CA ILE A 408 -11.83 -31.44 -26.86
C ILE A 408 -11.21 -32.82 -26.65
N LEU A 409 -11.45 -33.43 -25.48
CA LEU A 409 -10.97 -34.78 -25.17
C LEU A 409 -11.61 -35.83 -26.07
N GLY A 410 -12.91 -35.73 -26.33
CA GLY A 410 -13.62 -36.62 -27.25
C GLY A 410 -13.06 -36.58 -28.67
N ILE A 411 -12.79 -35.37 -29.19
CA ILE A 411 -12.16 -35.18 -30.51
C ILE A 411 -10.74 -35.74 -30.52
N GLY A 412 -9.93 -35.45 -29.50
CA GLY A 412 -8.56 -35.96 -29.38
C GLY A 412 -8.50 -37.48 -29.35
N LEU A 413 -9.37 -38.11 -28.53
CA LEU A 413 -9.45 -39.56 -28.42
C LEU A 413 -9.91 -40.20 -29.75
N ALA A 414 -10.90 -39.61 -30.43
CA ALA A 414 -11.36 -40.08 -31.73
C ALA A 414 -10.25 -40.04 -32.79
N LEU A 415 -9.41 -38.99 -32.79
CA LEU A 415 -8.25 -38.89 -33.69
C LEU A 415 -7.17 -39.93 -33.38
N VAL A 416 -6.87 -40.18 -32.10
CA VAL A 416 -5.86 -41.17 -31.68
C VAL A 416 -6.30 -42.59 -32.03
N ILE A 417 -7.54 -42.97 -31.71
CA ILE A 417 -8.06 -44.31 -32.02
C ILE A 417 -8.03 -44.58 -33.52
N ARG A 418 -8.46 -43.60 -34.34
CA ARG A 418 -8.44 -43.73 -35.80
C ARG A 418 -7.02 -43.71 -36.37
N GLY A 419 -6.12 -42.92 -35.78
CA GLY A 419 -4.70 -42.88 -36.14
C GLY A 419 -3.99 -44.20 -35.86
N ASN A 420 -4.36 -44.89 -34.77
CA ASN A 420 -3.78 -46.17 -34.40
C ASN A 420 -4.30 -47.34 -35.26
N GLN A 421 -5.58 -47.29 -35.67
CA GLN A 421 -6.14 -48.26 -36.63
C GLN A 421 -5.42 -48.24 -37.98
N ARG A 422 -4.91 -47.08 -38.42
CA ARG A 422 -4.10 -46.97 -39.65
C ARG A 422 -2.73 -47.66 -39.54
N ARG A 423 -2.18 -47.83 -38.33
CA ARG A 423 -0.89 -48.52 -38.13
C ARG A 423 -1.03 -50.05 -38.13
N LEU A 424 -2.24 -50.58 -37.91
CA LEU A 424 -2.50 -52.02 -37.78
C LEU A 424 -3.00 -52.71 -39.06
N SER A 425 -3.28 -51.96 -40.14
CA SER A 425 -3.60 -52.55 -41.46
C SER A 425 -2.52 -52.22 -42.51
N PRO A 426 -1.37 -52.92 -42.52
CA PRO A 426 -0.48 -52.97 -43.69
C PRO A 426 -0.98 -53.98 -44.73
N GLY A 427 -2.29 -53.95 -45.06
CA GLY A 427 -2.96 -55.01 -45.81
C GLY A 427 -3.69 -54.62 -47.10
N ASP A 428 -3.99 -53.33 -47.32
CA ASP A 428 -4.68 -52.89 -48.55
C ASP A 428 -3.72 -52.09 -49.44
N ARG A 429 -2.71 -52.78 -49.95
CA ARG A 429 -2.11 -52.47 -51.24
C ARG A 429 -2.20 -53.76 -52.04
N LEU A 430 -3.22 -53.86 -52.89
CA LEU A 430 -3.32 -54.65 -54.12
C LEU A 430 -4.80 -54.88 -54.44
N THR A 431 -5.42 -53.90 -55.10
CA THR A 431 -6.37 -54.07 -56.21
C THR A 431 -6.41 -52.77 -56.99
#